data_AF-A0A2E9JJ59-F1
#
_entry.id   AF-A0A2E9JJ59-F1
#
_cell.length_a   1.000
_cell.length_b   1.000
_cell.length_c   1.000
_cell.angle_alpha   90.00
_cell.angle_beta   90.00
_cell.angle_gamma   90.00
#
_symmetry.space_group_name_H-M   'P 1'
#
loop_
_entity.id
_entity.type
_entity.pdbx_description
1 polymer ?
#
loop_
_entity_poly.entity_id
_entity_poly.type
_entity_poly.pdbx_seq_one_letter_code
_entity_poly.pdbx_strand_id
1 'polypeptide(L)'
;MRVTTRAYKKQLDVTHKRESIFRWAGIFRPANLSLAVLFGLLLSSGLSVVYTTHENRFAFNELQELKDQANQLQTEWGQLLIEQSTFGVEGRIEQKAVEQLQMQVPELSKIILVNHD
;
A
#
# COMPACT_ATOMS: atom_id res chain seq x y z
N MET A 1 -65.99 67.19 -18.92
CA MET A 1 -66.45 65.84 -18.51
C MET A 1 -65.25 64.89 -18.56
N ARG A 2 -64.52 64.73 -17.44
CA ARG A 2 -63.29 63.91 -17.34
C ARG A 2 -63.33 63.07 -16.08
N VAL A 3 -63.90 61.88 -16.18
CA VAL A 3 -63.72 60.76 -15.24
C VAL A 3 -64.15 59.57 -16.09
N THR A 4 -63.31 58.62 -16.48
CA THR A 4 -62.88 57.48 -15.66
C THR A 4 -61.83 56.66 -16.43
N THR A 5 -60.53 56.93 -16.25
CA THR A 5 -59.46 56.11 -16.89
C THR A 5 -58.33 55.77 -15.93
N ARG A 6 -58.62 55.73 -14.62
CA ARG A 6 -57.63 55.42 -13.58
C ARG A 6 -57.77 54.02 -12.97
N ALA A 7 -58.89 53.33 -13.17
CA ALA A 7 -59.17 52.08 -12.46
C ALA A 7 -58.50 50.84 -13.09
N TYR A 8 -58.16 50.86 -14.39
CA TYR A 8 -57.63 49.67 -15.07
C TYR A 8 -56.13 49.42 -14.84
N LYS A 9 -55.35 50.49 -14.60
CA LYS A 9 -53.88 50.39 -14.49
C LYS A 9 -53.40 49.81 -13.15
N LYS A 10 -54.26 49.79 -12.13
CA LYS A 10 -53.91 49.29 -10.79
C LYS A 10 -53.90 47.76 -10.70
N GLN A 11 -54.49 47.08 -11.68
CA GLN A 11 -54.65 45.62 -11.68
C GLN A 11 -53.55 44.87 -12.46
N LEU A 12 -52.72 45.57 -13.25
CA LEU A 12 -51.61 44.96 -14.01
C LEU A 12 -50.31 44.82 -13.19
N ASP A 13 -50.29 45.34 -11.96
CA ASP A 13 -49.20 45.16 -11.00
C ASP A 13 -49.44 43.95 -10.08
N VAL A 14 -49.97 42.85 -10.66
CA VAL A 14 -49.81 41.53 -10.03
C VAL A 14 -48.36 41.13 -10.26
N THR A 15 -47.46 41.81 -9.55
CA THR A 15 -46.07 41.43 -9.39
C THR A 15 -46.08 40.02 -8.83
N HIS A 16 -45.82 39.06 -9.69
CA HIS A 16 -45.51 37.69 -9.31
C HIS A 16 -44.22 37.77 -8.50
N LYS A 17 -44.34 38.05 -7.20
CA LYS A 17 -43.25 38.02 -6.26
C LYS A 17 -42.83 36.56 -6.21
N ARG A 18 -41.89 36.21 -7.08
CA ARG A 18 -41.20 34.93 -7.12
C ARG A 18 -40.45 34.87 -5.81
N GLU A 19 -41.16 34.48 -4.74
CA GLU A 19 -40.57 34.21 -3.44
C GLU A 19 -39.44 33.24 -3.72
N SER A 20 -38.22 33.76 -3.54
CA SER A 20 -36.99 33.07 -3.91
C SER A 20 -37.05 31.64 -3.36
N ILE A 21 -36.87 30.65 -4.24
CA ILE A 21 -36.98 29.21 -3.92
C ILE A 21 -36.15 28.88 -2.67
N PHE A 22 -35.01 29.56 -2.52
CA PHE A 22 -34.08 29.47 -1.40
C PHE A 22 -34.65 29.96 -0.05
N ARG A 23 -35.61 30.89 -0.05
CA ARG A 23 -36.32 31.37 1.15
C ARG A 23 -37.41 30.39 1.60
N TRP A 24 -38.15 29.78 0.68
CA TRP A 24 -39.11 28.70 1.00
C TRP A 24 -38.39 27.42 1.44
N ALA A 25 -37.28 27.07 0.80
CA ALA A 25 -36.40 25.98 1.19
C ALA A 25 -35.63 26.24 2.50
N GLY A 26 -35.71 27.44 3.07
CA GLY A 26 -35.05 27.78 4.33
C GLY A 26 -33.53 27.71 4.30
N ILE A 27 -32.89 27.75 3.12
CA ILE A 27 -31.43 27.62 2.94
C ILE A 27 -30.65 28.68 3.72
N PHE A 28 -31.23 29.86 3.92
CA PHE A 28 -30.61 30.96 4.68
C PHE A 28 -30.66 30.78 6.21
N ARG A 29 -31.20 29.67 6.74
CA ARG A 29 -31.11 29.36 8.17
C ARG A 29 -29.72 28.80 8.49
N PRO A 30 -29.03 29.28 9.55
CA PRO A 30 -27.68 28.84 9.88
C PRO A 30 -27.60 27.33 10.15
N ALA A 31 -28.66 26.73 10.69
CA ALA A 31 -28.75 25.28 10.92
C ALA A 31 -28.70 24.45 9.62
N ASN A 32 -29.30 24.94 8.53
CA ASN A 32 -29.30 24.24 7.25
C ASN A 32 -27.94 24.37 6.55
N LEU A 33 -27.28 25.53 6.69
CA LEU A 33 -25.89 25.72 6.24
C LEU A 33 -24.92 24.82 7.00
N SER A 34 -25.02 24.72 8.32
CA SER A 34 -24.17 23.82 9.11
C SER A 34 -24.39 22.36 8.73
N LEU A 35 -25.62 21.95 8.46
CA LEU A 35 -25.93 20.59 8.01
C LEU A 35 -25.33 20.30 6.63
N ALA A 36 -25.44 21.25 5.69
CA ALA A 36 -24.85 21.11 4.36
C ALA A 36 -23.32 21.01 4.41
N VAL A 37 -22.67 21.81 5.26
CA VAL A 37 -21.22 21.73 5.48
C VAL A 37 -20.82 20.39 6.08
N LEU A 38 -21.52 19.92 7.11
CA LEU A 38 -21.26 18.61 7.72
C LEU A 38 -21.43 17.47 6.71
N PHE A 39 -22.47 17.54 5.87
CA PHE A 39 -22.68 16.58 4.81
C PHE A 39 -21.55 16.60 3.77
N GLY A 40 -21.11 17.78 3.35
CA GLY A 40 -19.95 17.95 2.47
C GLY A 40 -18.68 17.37 3.07
N LEU A 41 -18.41 17.64 4.36
CA LEU A 41 -17.28 17.09 5.09
C LEU A 41 -17.34 15.56 5.15
N LEU A 42 -18.51 14.99 5.45
CA LEU A 42 -18.69 13.54 5.51
C LEU A 42 -18.40 12.87 4.16
N LEU A 43 -18.93 13.43 3.07
CA LEU A 43 -18.65 12.95 1.72
C LEU A 43 -17.15 13.05 1.39
N SER A 44 -16.54 14.20 1.67
CA SER A 44 -15.11 14.40 1.42
C SER A 44 -14.24 13.43 2.23
N SER A 45 -14.63 13.13 3.48
CA SER A 45 -13.93 12.17 4.33
C SER A 45 -13.98 10.77 3.72
N GLY A 46 -15.16 10.32 3.26
CA GLY A 46 -15.30 9.02 2.61
C GLY A 46 -14.46 8.92 1.34
N LEU A 47 -14.56 9.92 0.46
CA LEU A 47 -13.77 10.01 -0.78
C LEU A 47 -12.25 10.03 -0.49
N SER A 48 -11.83 10.80 0.51
CA SER A 48 -10.42 10.92 0.89
C SER A 48 -9.86 9.60 1.40
N VAL A 49 -10.63 8.83 2.18
CA VAL A 49 -10.20 7.50 2.64
C VAL A 49 -9.99 6.55 1.47
N VAL A 50 -10.94 6.53 0.51
CA VAL A 50 -10.83 5.68 -0.69
C VAL A 50 -9.61 6.08 -1.52
N TYR A 51 -9.41 7.38 -1.73
CA TYR A 51 -8.26 7.90 -2.48
C TYR A 51 -6.93 7.52 -1.82
N THR A 52 -6.80 7.76 -0.51
CA THR A 52 -5.61 7.37 0.26
C THR A 52 -5.38 5.86 0.19
N THR A 53 -6.44 5.04 0.26
CA THR A 53 -6.32 3.58 0.18
C THR A 53 -5.83 3.13 -1.21
N HIS A 54 -6.31 3.77 -2.27
CA HIS A 54 -5.87 3.48 -3.64
C HIS A 54 -4.38 3.73 -3.80
N GLU A 55 -3.90 4.93 -3.44
CA GLU A 55 -2.47 5.28 -3.53
C GLU A 55 -1.59 4.40 -2.65
N ASN A 56 -2.05 4.09 -1.42
CA ASN A 56 -1.33 3.18 -0.54
C ASN A 56 -1.14 1.80 -1.17
N ARG A 57 -2.10 1.32 -1.96
CA ARG A 57 -2.01 0.00 -2.60
C ARG A 57 -0.90 -0.07 -3.64
N PHE A 58 -0.66 1.02 -4.40
CA PHE A 58 0.44 1.08 -5.36
C PHE A 58 1.80 1.16 -4.66
N ALA A 59 1.94 2.09 -3.70
CA ALA A 59 3.19 2.24 -2.94
C ALA A 59 3.54 0.96 -2.17
N PHE A 60 2.54 0.29 -1.61
CA PHE A 60 2.72 -0.97 -0.89
C PHE A 60 3.15 -2.11 -1.82
N ASN A 61 2.61 -2.18 -3.04
CA ASN A 61 3.01 -3.19 -4.02
C ASN A 61 4.49 -3.05 -4.40
N GLU A 62 4.96 -1.84 -4.67
CA GLU A 62 6.38 -1.59 -4.99
C GLU A 62 7.29 -1.97 -3.82
N LEU A 63 6.90 -1.60 -2.59
CA LEU A 63 7.61 -2.00 -1.39
C LEU A 63 7.66 -3.53 -1.24
N GLN A 64 6.55 -4.20 -1.53
CA GLN A 64 6.46 -5.66 -1.41
C GLN A 64 7.37 -6.34 -2.44
N GLU A 65 7.42 -5.85 -3.68
CA GLU A 65 8.30 -6.37 -4.73
C GLU A 65 9.78 -6.27 -4.33
N LEU A 66 10.21 -5.10 -3.85
CA LEU A 66 11.59 -4.90 -3.39
C LEU A 66 11.95 -5.80 -2.19
N LYS A 67 11.00 -6.00 -1.27
CA LYS A 67 11.19 -6.93 -0.14
C LYS A 67 11.32 -8.37 -0.61
N ASP A 68 10.53 -8.79 -1.58
CA ASP A 68 10.58 -10.15 -2.11
C ASP A 68 11.92 -10.41 -2.80
N GLN A 69 12.44 -9.44 -3.57
CA GLN A 69 13.77 -9.49 -4.16
C GLN A 69 14.88 -9.59 -3.08
N ALA A 70 14.79 -8.77 -2.04
CA ALA A 70 15.75 -8.80 -0.94
C ALA A 70 15.73 -10.16 -0.20
N ASN A 71 14.55 -10.74 0.02
CA ASN A 71 14.38 -12.05 0.64
C ASN A 71 14.97 -13.19 -0.21
N GLN A 72 14.79 -13.13 -1.54
CA GLN A 72 15.40 -14.08 -2.46
C GLN A 72 16.92 -14.02 -2.37
N LEU A 73 17.48 -12.81 -2.45
CA LEU A 73 18.93 -12.61 -2.34
C LEU A 73 19.47 -13.10 -0.98
N GLN A 74 18.76 -12.81 0.11
CA GLN A 74 19.14 -13.29 1.46
C GLN A 74 19.17 -14.83 1.55
N THR A 75 18.26 -15.50 0.84
CA THR A 75 18.20 -16.96 0.76
C THR A 75 19.38 -17.52 -0.02
N GLU A 76 19.67 -16.96 -1.19
CA GLU A 76 20.83 -17.33 -2.01
C GLU A 76 22.15 -17.13 -1.24
N TRP A 77 22.30 -15.98 -0.57
CA TRP A 77 23.45 -15.72 0.30
C TRP A 77 23.56 -16.74 1.44
N GLY A 78 22.45 -17.11 2.06
CA GLY A 78 22.44 -18.15 3.10
C GLY A 78 22.91 -19.50 2.57
N GLN A 79 22.45 -19.89 1.38
CA GLN A 79 22.89 -21.12 0.73
C GLN A 79 24.39 -21.08 0.40
N LEU A 80 24.88 -19.99 -0.20
CA LEU A 80 26.30 -19.82 -0.51
C LEU A 80 27.18 -19.85 0.74
N LEU A 81 26.70 -19.28 1.86
CA LEU A 81 27.43 -19.32 3.12
C LEU A 81 27.57 -20.74 3.67
N ILE A 82 26.53 -21.57 3.51
CA ILE A 82 26.57 -22.98 3.89
C ILE A 82 27.58 -23.71 2.99
N GLU A 83 27.50 -23.53 1.67
CA GLU A 83 28.45 -24.10 0.72
C GLU A 83 29.90 -23.73 1.08
N GLN A 84 30.16 -22.45 1.35
CA GLN A 84 31.48 -21.97 1.78
C GLN A 84 31.93 -22.59 3.11
N SER A 85 31.02 -22.76 4.07
CA SER A 85 31.35 -23.35 5.37
C SER A 85 31.75 -24.83 5.24
N THR A 86 31.15 -25.57 4.31
CA THR A 86 31.52 -26.96 4.01
C THR A 86 32.90 -27.05 3.35
N PHE A 87 33.15 -26.25 2.31
CA PHE A 87 34.46 -26.24 1.63
C PHE A 87 35.61 -25.73 2.52
N GLY A 88 35.34 -24.76 3.39
CA GLY A 88 36.35 -24.18 4.28
C GLY A 88 36.80 -25.09 5.43
N VAL A 89 35.99 -26.08 5.82
CA VAL A 89 36.32 -27.04 6.88
C VAL A 89 37.06 -28.25 6.31
N GLU A 90 36.61 -28.84 5.19
CA GLU A 90 37.25 -30.01 4.60
C GLU A 90 38.68 -29.71 4.13
N GLY A 91 38.88 -28.66 3.32
CA GLY A 91 40.20 -28.34 2.78
C GLY A 91 41.25 -28.04 3.87
N ARG A 92 40.81 -27.47 5.00
CA ARG A 92 41.72 -27.15 6.12
C ARG A 92 42.07 -28.38 6.97
N ILE A 93 41.17 -29.36 7.05
CA ILE A 93 41.45 -30.64 7.72
C ILE A 93 42.39 -31.48 6.88
N GLU A 94 42.15 -31.56 5.56
CA GLU A 94 43.03 -32.27 4.63
C GLU A 94 44.44 -31.69 4.62
N GLN A 95 44.56 -30.36 4.51
CA GLN A 95 45.86 -29.69 4.52
C GLN A 95 46.60 -29.93 5.84
N LYS A 96 45.92 -29.88 6.99
CA LYS A 96 46.54 -30.25 8.28
C LYS A 96 46.94 -31.72 8.34
N ALA A 97 46.14 -32.64 7.81
CA ALA A 97 46.46 -34.07 7.80
C ALA A 97 47.69 -34.36 6.93
N VAL A 98 47.83 -33.68 5.79
CA VAL A 98 49.00 -33.83 4.90
C VAL A 98 50.23 -33.15 5.50
N GLU A 99 50.13 -31.89 5.92
CA GLU A 99 51.30 -31.11 6.38
C GLU A 99 51.78 -31.51 7.78
N GLN A 100 50.86 -31.73 8.73
CA GLN A 100 51.22 -31.98 10.14
C GLN A 100 51.31 -33.46 10.47
N LEU A 101 50.45 -34.29 9.86
CA LEU A 101 50.40 -35.73 10.13
C LEU A 101 51.08 -36.57 9.03
N GLN A 102 51.60 -35.94 7.96
CA GLN A 102 52.21 -36.61 6.82
C GLN A 102 51.33 -37.72 6.22
N MET A 103 50.00 -37.58 6.35
CA MET A 103 49.06 -38.57 5.84
C MET A 103 49.05 -38.53 4.32
N GLN A 104 49.06 -39.72 3.72
CA GLN A 104 49.01 -39.92 2.27
C GLN A 104 47.81 -40.79 1.96
N VAL A 105 47.12 -40.50 0.85
CA VAL A 105 45.99 -41.33 0.42
C VAL A 105 46.53 -42.73 0.07
N PRO A 106 46.05 -43.79 0.72
CA PRO A 106 46.55 -45.15 0.48
C PRO A 106 46.11 -45.65 -0.89
N GLU A 107 47.01 -46.36 -1.58
CA GLU A 107 46.68 -47.05 -2.82
C GLU A 107 45.67 -48.19 -2.56
N LEU A 108 44.83 -48.47 -3.57
CA LEU A 108 43.78 -49.51 -3.53
C LEU A 108 44.33 -50.89 -3.08
N SER A 109 45.58 -51.18 -3.37
CA SER A 109 46.28 -52.42 -3.00
C SER A 109 46.51 -52.57 -1.48
N LYS A 110 46.36 -51.50 -0.68
CA LYS A 110 46.61 -51.49 0.76
C LYS A 110 45.34 -51.44 1.61
N ILE A 111 44.15 -51.51 1.00
CA ILE A 111 42.87 -51.48 1.71
C ILE A 111 42.44 -52.92 2.04
N ILE A 112 42.31 -53.23 3.33
CA ILE A 112 41.82 -54.51 3.84
C ILE A 112 40.47 -54.31 4.52
N LEU A 113 39.45 -55.03 4.03
CA LEU A 113 38.10 -55.00 4.59
C LEU A 113 38.01 -56.03 5.73
N VAL A 114 37.76 -55.55 6.95
CA VAL A 114 37.54 -56.44 8.10
C VAL A 114 36.03 -56.58 8.29
N ASN A 115 35.52 -57.80 8.09
CA ASN A 115 34.13 -58.14 8.40
C ASN A 115 34.01 -58.44 9.90
N HIS A 116 32.99 -57.90 10.55
CA HIS A 116 32.67 -58.22 11.94
C HIS A 116 31.62 -59.33 11.92
N ASP A 117 32.01 -60.53 12.37
CA ASP A 117 31.07 -61.63 12.69
C ASP A 117 30.37 -61.38 14.03
#